data_AF-A0A352WIL4-F1
#
_entry.id   AF-A0A352WIL4-F1
#
_cell.length_a   1.000
_cell.length_b   1.000
_cell.length_c   1.000
_cell.angle_alpha   90.00
_cell.angle_beta   90.00
_cell.angle_gamma   90.00
#
_symmetry.space_group_name_H-M   'P 1'
#
loop_
_entity.id
_entity.type
_entity.pdbx_description
1 polymer ?
#
loop_
_entity_poly.entity_id
_entity_poly.type
_entity_poly.pdbx_seq_one_letter_code
_entity_poly.pdbx_strand_id
1 'polypeptide(L)'
;MKLIEEYLSNIKLMKLELDDYSDKRKVKKSNKLADRNRKIAKLIDKENDAIKTEYLCLLDSPDEDVRGWVAHHVIELMTFDKTTKAKALKIIQSEAENHPDNLIRLGNNMWLEQYYKDHPEDIEL
;
A
#
# COMPACT_ATOMS: atom_id res chain seq x y z
N MET A 1 8.86 -12.56 -10.05
CA MET A 1 8.47 -13.66 -9.14
C MET A 1 9.00 -13.54 -7.71
N LYS A 2 10.26 -13.87 -7.35
CA LYS A 2 10.69 -13.93 -5.91
C LYS A 2 10.35 -12.69 -5.06
N LEU A 3 10.50 -11.48 -5.61
CA LEU A 3 10.21 -10.23 -4.89
C LEU A 3 8.71 -10.04 -4.62
N ILE A 4 7.85 -10.29 -5.62
CA ILE A 4 6.40 -10.15 -5.50
C ILE A 4 5.84 -11.22 -4.55
N GLU A 5 6.33 -12.45 -4.64
CA GLU A 5 5.96 -13.53 -3.72
C GLU A 5 6.33 -13.19 -2.27
N GLU A 6 7.55 -12.68 -2.03
CA GLU A 6 7.97 -12.22 -0.71
C GLU A 6 7.09 -11.06 -0.22
N TYR A 7 6.79 -10.10 -1.09
CA TYR A 7 5.95 -8.94 -0.78
C TYR A 7 4.55 -9.36 -0.30
N LEU A 8 3.91 -10.26 -1.04
CA LEU A 8 2.57 -10.80 -0.72
C LEU A 8 2.60 -11.63 0.57
N SER A 9 3.65 -12.43 0.78
CA SER A 9 3.83 -13.20 2.02
C SER A 9 3.94 -12.27 3.23
N ASN A 10 4.70 -11.18 3.11
CA ASN A 10 4.85 -10.19 4.17
C ASN A 10 3.50 -9.53 4.52
N ILE A 11 2.65 -9.18 3.55
CA ILE A 11 1.31 -8.61 3.80
C ILE A 11 0.48 -9.53 4.70
N LYS A 12 0.43 -10.82 4.37
CA LYS A 12 -0.30 -11.82 5.17
C LYS A 12 0.24 -11.94 6.60
N LEU A 13 1.55 -11.79 6.76
CA LEU A 13 2.23 -11.89 8.06
C LEU A 13 2.22 -10.60 8.89
N MET A 14 1.86 -9.47 8.29
CA MET A 14 1.76 -8.16 8.95
C MET A 14 0.45 -7.95 9.70
N LYS A 15 -0.58 -8.76 9.42
CA LYS A 15 -1.90 -8.63 10.02
C LYS A 15 -1.81 -8.73 11.54
N LEU A 16 -2.33 -7.70 12.21
CA LEU A 16 -2.41 -7.59 13.65
C LEU A 16 -3.88 -7.46 14.03
N GLU A 17 -4.28 -8.16 15.08
CA GLU A 17 -5.59 -7.96 15.71
C GLU A 17 -5.51 -6.82 16.73
N LEU A 18 -6.65 -6.31 17.22
CA LEU A 18 -6.71 -5.15 18.10
C LEU A 18 -5.87 -5.32 19.38
N ASP A 19 -5.86 -6.53 19.96
CA ASP A 19 -5.10 -6.87 21.15
C ASP A 19 -3.58 -6.95 20.89
N ASP A 20 -3.18 -7.25 19.66
CA ASP A 20 -1.76 -7.38 19.27
C ASP A 20 -1.00 -6.06 19.31
N TYR A 21 -1.69 -4.92 19.18
CA TYR A 21 -1.06 -3.59 19.26
C TYR A 21 -0.45 -3.30 20.64
N SER A 22 -0.87 -4.02 21.68
CA SER A 22 -0.27 -3.96 23.01
C SER A 22 1.02 -4.81 23.12
N ASP A 23 1.20 -5.82 22.25
CA ASP A 23 2.42 -6.63 22.20
C ASP A 23 3.48 -5.98 21.30
N LYS A 24 4.41 -5.27 21.95
CA LYS A 24 5.56 -4.62 21.30
C LYS A 24 6.36 -5.57 20.39
N ARG A 25 6.40 -6.88 20.65
CA ARG A 25 7.13 -7.84 19.81
C ARG A 25 6.40 -8.08 18.49
N LYS A 26 5.07 -8.23 18.54
CA LYS A 26 4.23 -8.40 17.33
C LYS A 26 4.26 -7.14 16.47
N VAL A 27 4.08 -5.96 17.10
CA VAL A 27 4.21 -4.66 16.41
C VAL A 27 5.58 -4.51 15.75
N LYS A 28 6.67 -4.79 16.48
CA LYS A 28 8.03 -4.71 15.92
C LYS A 28 8.25 -5.68 14.75
N LYS A 29 7.64 -6.87 14.78
CA LYS A 29 7.70 -7.82 13.66
C LYS A 29 6.94 -7.28 12.45
N SER A 30 5.71 -6.80 12.64
CA SER A 30 4.91 -6.22 11.56
C SER A 30 5.62 -5.04 10.90
N ASN A 31 6.17 -4.11 11.69
CA ASN A 31 6.93 -2.97 11.18
C ASN A 31 8.15 -3.40 10.35
N LYS A 32 8.89 -4.43 10.77
CA LYS A 32 10.02 -4.95 9.98
C LYS A 32 9.59 -5.50 8.62
N LEU A 33 8.42 -6.14 8.56
CA LEU A 33 7.87 -6.65 7.31
C LEU A 33 7.39 -5.49 6.41
N ALA A 34 6.77 -4.46 6.99
CA ALA A 34 6.39 -3.24 6.28
C ALA A 34 7.62 -2.54 5.68
N ASP A 35 8.68 -2.36 6.47
CA ASP A 35 9.96 -1.81 6.01
C ASP A 35 10.57 -2.63 4.88
N ARG A 36 10.46 -3.97 4.96
CA ARG A 36 10.91 -4.86 3.89
C ARG A 36 10.08 -4.66 2.63
N ASN A 37 8.76 -4.52 2.74
CA ASN A 37 7.88 -4.27 1.60
C ASN A 37 8.12 -2.91 0.93
N ARG A 38 8.43 -1.86 1.70
CA ARG A 38 8.87 -0.57 1.13
C ARG A 38 10.15 -0.73 0.31
N LYS A 39 11.11 -1.54 0.79
CA LYS A 39 12.35 -1.84 0.05
C LYS A 39 12.07 -2.66 -1.21
N ILE A 40 11.18 -3.64 -1.15
CA ILE A 40 10.80 -4.45 -2.30
C ILE A 40 10.15 -3.58 -3.38
N ALA A 41 9.20 -2.70 -3.04
CA ALA A 41 8.57 -1.80 -4.00
C ALA A 41 9.61 -0.92 -4.73
N LYS A 42 10.56 -0.34 -3.99
CA LYS A 42 11.67 0.43 -4.58
C LYS A 42 12.61 -0.39 -5.46
N LEU A 43 12.80 -1.68 -5.16
CA LEU A 43 13.58 -2.58 -6.02
C LEU A 43 12.81 -2.86 -7.29
N ILE A 44 11.52 -3.22 -7.19
CA ILE A 44 10.64 -3.46 -8.34
C ILE A 44 10.59 -2.25 -9.28
N ASP A 45 10.55 -1.02 -8.75
CA ASP A 45 10.55 0.19 -9.57
C ASP A 45 11.81 0.36 -10.44
N LYS A 46 12.93 -0.23 -10.01
CA LYS A 46 14.24 -0.16 -10.67
C LYS A 46 14.58 -1.40 -11.50
N GLU A 47 13.78 -2.46 -11.39
CA GLU A 47 13.92 -3.69 -12.16
C GLU A 47 13.38 -3.49 -13.58
N ASN A 48 13.36 -4.56 -14.37
CA ASN A 48 12.78 -4.51 -15.71
C ASN A 48 11.26 -4.26 -15.70
N ASP A 49 10.76 -3.74 -16.82
CA ASP A 49 9.36 -3.35 -17.00
C ASP A 49 8.36 -4.51 -16.82
N ALA A 50 8.78 -5.76 -17.06
CA ALA A 50 7.90 -6.93 -16.91
C ALA A 50 7.53 -7.17 -15.44
N ILE A 51 8.51 -7.12 -14.53
CA ILE A 51 8.26 -7.30 -13.08
C ILE A 51 7.45 -6.13 -12.53
N LYS A 52 7.76 -4.91 -12.97
CA LYS A 52 7.01 -3.72 -12.58
C LYS A 52 5.55 -3.81 -13.03
N THR A 53 5.31 -4.22 -14.27
CA THR A 53 3.95 -4.44 -14.79
C THR A 53 3.20 -5.50 -13.98
N GLU A 54 3.86 -6.64 -13.68
CA GLU A 54 3.29 -7.70 -12.84
C GLU A 54 2.89 -7.17 -11.44
N TYR A 55 3.73 -6.33 -10.83
CA TYR A 55 3.42 -5.70 -9.55
C TYR A 55 2.24 -4.72 -9.63
N LEU A 56 2.18 -3.90 -10.68
CA LEU A 56 1.08 -2.94 -10.87
C LEU A 56 -0.27 -3.63 -11.11
N CYS A 57 -0.28 -4.85 -11.67
CA CYS A 57 -1.49 -5.67 -11.76
C CYS A 57 -2.08 -6.04 -10.37
N LEU A 58 -1.31 -5.94 -9.29
CA LEU A 58 -1.81 -6.17 -7.93
C LEU A 58 -2.78 -5.07 -7.45
N LEU A 59 -2.84 -3.92 -8.13
CA LEU A 59 -3.91 -2.93 -7.91
C LEU A 59 -5.30 -3.51 -8.24
N ASP A 60 -5.37 -4.58 -9.04
CA ASP A 60 -6.60 -5.34 -9.35
C ASP A 60 -6.74 -6.62 -8.52
N SER A 61 -5.89 -6.84 -7.52
CA SER A 61 -5.98 -8.01 -6.63
C SER A 61 -7.38 -8.10 -6.02
N PRO A 62 -7.99 -9.29 -5.88
CA PRO A 62 -9.26 -9.44 -5.15
C PRO A 62 -9.09 -9.23 -3.64
N ASP A 63 -7.87 -9.41 -3.12
CA ASP A 63 -7.50 -9.19 -1.72
C ASP A 63 -7.32 -7.68 -1.46
N GLU A 64 -8.15 -7.13 -0.56
CA GLU A 64 -8.16 -5.69 -0.24
C GLU A 64 -6.88 -5.24 0.46
N ASP A 65 -6.34 -6.05 1.39
CA ASP A 65 -5.08 -5.74 2.08
C ASP A 65 -3.96 -5.59 1.05
N VAL A 66 -3.93 -6.44 0.03
CA VAL A 66 -2.95 -6.34 -1.06
C VAL A 66 -3.13 -5.06 -1.87
N ARG A 67 -4.37 -4.72 -2.27
CA ARG A 67 -4.64 -3.51 -3.07
C ARG A 67 -4.21 -2.24 -2.34
N GLY A 68 -4.55 -2.10 -1.06
CA GLY A 68 -4.21 -0.92 -0.25
C GLY A 68 -2.71 -0.72 -0.10
N TRP A 69 -1.99 -1.78 0.30
CA TRP A 69 -0.53 -1.72 0.43
C TRP A 69 0.17 -1.38 -0.89
N VAL A 70 -0.31 -1.94 -2.00
CA VAL A 70 0.25 -1.65 -3.33
C VAL A 70 -0.04 -0.21 -3.73
N ALA A 71 -1.27 0.28 -3.51
CA ALA A 71 -1.66 1.65 -3.84
C ALA A 71 -0.77 2.69 -3.13
N HIS A 72 -0.57 2.53 -1.81
CA HIS A 72 0.33 3.40 -1.04
C HIS A 72 1.76 3.36 -1.57
N HIS A 73 2.32 2.18 -1.82
CA HIS A 73 3.69 2.07 -2.30
C HIS A 73 3.89 2.58 -3.72
N VAL A 74 2.90 2.42 -4.59
CA VAL A 74 2.90 3.05 -5.92
C VAL A 74 3.07 4.54 -5.73
N ILE A 75 2.18 5.20 -4.99
CA ILE A 75 2.21 6.66 -4.81
C ILE A 75 3.49 7.15 -4.12
N GLU A 76 3.94 6.47 -3.07
CA GLU A 76 5.03 6.98 -2.23
C GLU A 76 6.44 6.63 -2.72
N LEU A 77 6.60 5.54 -3.49
CA LEU A 77 7.91 4.90 -3.67
C LEU A 77 8.29 4.59 -5.12
N MET A 78 7.37 4.74 -6.07
CA MET A 78 7.58 4.29 -7.45
C MET A 78 7.41 5.42 -8.46
N THR A 79 7.93 5.19 -9.67
CA THR A 79 7.68 6.03 -10.84
C THR A 79 6.49 5.46 -11.61
N PHE A 80 5.46 6.25 -11.89
CA PHE A 80 4.24 5.77 -12.53
C PHE A 80 3.61 6.83 -13.45
N ASP A 81 2.74 6.39 -14.35
CA ASP A 81 1.96 7.29 -15.19
C ASP A 81 0.72 7.83 -14.47
N LYS A 82 0.07 8.83 -15.07
CA LYS A 82 -1.11 9.47 -14.49
C LYS A 82 -2.28 8.49 -14.28
N THR A 83 -2.43 7.50 -15.16
CA THR A 83 -3.51 6.50 -15.08
C THR A 83 -3.33 5.61 -13.86
N THR A 84 -2.11 5.13 -13.63
CA THR A 84 -1.72 4.32 -12.48
C THR A 84 -1.85 5.11 -11.19
N LYS A 85 -1.44 6.39 -11.19
CA LYS A 85 -1.63 7.31 -10.06
C LYS A 85 -3.10 7.41 -9.67
N ALA A 86 -3.96 7.76 -10.63
CA ALA A 86 -5.38 7.95 -10.38
C ALA A 86 -6.04 6.66 -9.86
N LYS A 87 -5.64 5.51 -10.39
CA LYS A 87 -6.12 4.21 -9.90
C LYS A 87 -5.71 3.95 -8.45
N ALA A 88 -4.44 4.17 -8.10
CA ALA A 88 -3.96 3.99 -6.74
C ALA A 88 -4.66 4.95 -5.75
N LEU A 89 -4.84 6.23 -6.12
CA LEU A 89 -5.57 7.19 -5.29
C LEU A 89 -7.04 6.77 -5.08
N LYS A 90 -7.73 6.30 -6.12
CA LYS A 90 -9.10 5.79 -5.99
C LYS A 90 -9.22 4.60 -5.05
N ILE A 91 -8.21 3.72 -5.01
CA ILE A 91 -8.16 2.62 -4.06
C ILE A 91 -8.05 3.17 -2.63
N ILE A 92 -7.12 4.11 -2.38
CA ILE A 92 -6.92 4.71 -1.05
C ILE A 92 -8.18 5.48 -0.60
N GLN A 93 -8.82 6.24 -1.50
CA GLN A 93 -10.12 6.89 -1.25
C GLN A 93 -11.20 5.88 -0.88
N SER A 94 -11.34 4.81 -1.67
CA SER A 94 -12.31 3.75 -1.38
C SER A 94 -12.04 3.07 -0.03
N GLU A 95 -10.79 2.89 0.36
CA GLU A 95 -10.46 2.35 1.70
C GLU A 95 -10.74 3.34 2.82
N ALA A 96 -10.52 4.64 2.60
CA ALA A 96 -10.86 5.69 3.56
C ALA A 96 -12.37 5.75 3.85
N GLU A 97 -13.18 5.53 2.81
CA GLU A 97 -14.64 5.61 2.89
C GLU A 97 -15.26 4.29 3.37
N ASN A 98 -14.87 3.17 2.76
CA ASN A 98 -15.65 1.94 2.76
C ASN A 98 -14.98 0.73 3.44
N HIS A 99 -13.74 0.84 3.92
CA HIS A 99 -13.05 -0.31 4.51
C HIS A 99 -13.73 -0.80 5.81
N PRO A 100 -13.89 -2.13 6.03
CA PRO A 100 -14.61 -2.65 7.20
C PRO A 100 -13.93 -2.33 8.54
N ASP A 101 -12.60 -2.21 8.54
CA ASP A 101 -11.82 -1.78 9.71
C ASP A 101 -11.78 -0.25 9.85
N ASN A 102 -12.30 0.25 10.96
CA ASN A 102 -12.33 1.68 11.30
C ASN A 102 -10.93 2.31 11.47
N LEU A 103 -9.93 1.55 11.93
CA LEU A 103 -8.56 2.05 12.07
C LEU A 103 -7.93 2.28 10.70
N ILE A 104 -8.18 1.38 9.75
CA ILE A 104 -7.73 1.53 8.36
C ILE A 104 -8.42 2.72 7.69
N ARG A 105 -9.75 2.86 7.86
CA ARG A 105 -10.48 4.04 7.37
C ARG A 105 -9.89 5.34 7.92
N LEU A 106 -9.69 5.42 9.24
CA LEU A 106 -9.12 6.61 9.87
C LEU A 106 -7.71 6.92 9.36
N GLY A 107 -6.85 5.91 9.28
CA GLY A 107 -5.48 6.07 8.79
C GLY A 107 -5.43 6.59 7.34
N ASN A 108 -6.26 6.03 6.46
CA ASN A 108 -6.35 6.47 5.07
C ASN A 108 -6.93 7.89 4.93
N ASN A 109 -7.93 8.27 5.73
CA ASN A 109 -8.44 9.66 5.74
C ASN A 109 -7.35 10.67 6.14
N MET A 110 -6.60 10.38 7.21
CA MET A 110 -5.49 11.24 7.65
C MET A 110 -4.38 11.33 6.59
N TRP A 111 -4.08 10.21 5.94
CA TRP A 111 -3.09 10.18 4.86
C TRP A 111 -3.54 11.02 3.66
N LEU A 112 -4.80 10.91 3.23
CA LEU A 112 -5.36 11.68 2.11
C LEU A 112 -5.37 13.19 2.41
N GLU A 113 -5.75 13.58 3.63
CA GLU A 113 -5.73 14.98 4.07
C GLU A 113 -4.32 15.57 3.93
N GLN A 114 -3.30 14.85 4.40
CA GLN A 114 -1.92 15.28 4.28
C GLN A 114 -1.44 15.24 2.81
N TYR A 115 -1.81 14.20 2.05
CA TYR A 115 -1.42 14.06 0.66
C TYR A 115 -1.93 15.22 -0.20
N TYR A 116 -3.21 15.59 -0.07
CA TYR A 116 -3.81 16.68 -0.84
C TYR A 116 -3.38 18.07 -0.40
N LYS A 117 -2.94 18.23 0.85
CA LYS A 117 -2.26 19.44 1.27
C LYS A 117 -0.96 19.67 0.50
N ASP A 118 -0.24 18.58 0.22
CA ASP A 118 1.04 18.62 -0.50
C ASP A 118 0.86 18.57 -2.02
N HIS A 119 -0.27 18.00 -2.51
CA HIS A 119 -0.60 17.80 -3.92
C HIS A 119 -2.06 18.21 -4.22
N PRO A 120 -2.38 19.52 -4.14
CA PRO A 120 -3.75 20.00 -4.32
C PRO A 120 -4.33 19.73 -5.72
N GLU A 121 -3.49 19.52 -6.73
CA GLU A 121 -3.90 19.18 -8.10
C GLU A 121 -4.57 17.80 -8.22
N ASP A 122 -4.41 16.93 -7.21
CA ASP A 122 -4.92 15.56 -7.24
C ASP A 122 -6.26 15.39 -6.51
N ILE A 123 -6.82 16.45 -5.93
CA ILE A 123 -8.07 16.40 -5.14
C ILE A 123 -9.26 15.85 -5.96
N GLU A 124 -9.27 16.09 -7.28
CA GLU A 124 -10.36 15.69 -8.18
C GLU A 124 -10.08 14.40 -8.97
N LEU A 125 -8.96 13.70 -8.70
CA LEU A 125 -8.62 12.42 -9.33
C LEU A 125 -9.40 11.24 -8.73
#